data_AF-A0A5R2NTX6-F1
#
_entry.id   AF-A0A5R2NTX6-F1
#
_cell.length_a   1.000
_cell.length_b   1.000
_cell.length_c   1.000
_cell.angle_alpha   90.00
_cell.angle_beta   90.00
_cell.angle_gamma   90.00
#
_symmetry.space_group_name_H-M   'P 1'
#
loop_
_entity.id
_entity.type
_entity.pdbx_description
1 polymer ?
#
loop_
_entity_poly.entity_id
_entity_poly.type
_entity_poly.pdbx_seq_one_letter_code
_entity_poly.pdbx_strand_id
1 'polypeptide(L)'
;MIRNGAVMTSWLSRTLAKVFLAVALLGGGVAVGAAAAPNNATPPSGTVKSTHGAWSIICDTPAGATSEQCVMMQNVVAEDRPEMGLSVVVLRTADNKAEILRVLAPLGVLLPNGLGLNVDGKDIGRAYFVRCFQDGCYAEVILEKPLLDTLKSGTSATFIVFQTPEEGIGIPVDLKGFAEGFAALP
;
A
#
# COMPACT_ATOMS: atom_id res chain seq x y z
N MET A 1 8.93 -84.74 -20.06
CA MET A 1 8.61 -85.88 -19.16
C MET A 1 8.62 -85.30 -17.76
N ILE A 2 7.52 -85.18 -17.02
CA ILE A 2 6.72 -86.24 -16.36
C ILE A 2 5.25 -85.77 -16.22
N ARG A 3 4.35 -86.74 -15.98
CA ARG A 3 2.90 -86.84 -16.24
C ARG A 3 1.95 -86.05 -15.30
N ASN A 4 0.73 -85.88 -15.81
CA ASN A 4 -0.56 -85.51 -15.17
C ASN A 4 -1.03 -86.42 -14.01
N GLY A 5 -1.94 -85.90 -13.16
CA GLY A 5 -2.96 -86.63 -12.39
C GLY A 5 -3.47 -85.85 -11.14
N ALA A 6 -4.67 -85.23 -11.16
CA ALA A 6 -5.98 -85.70 -10.62
C ALA A 6 -6.06 -85.63 -9.06
N VAL A 7 -7.07 -85.06 -8.36
CA VAL A 7 -8.48 -85.49 -8.10
C VAL A 7 -9.04 -84.47 -7.05
N MET A 8 -10.16 -83.74 -7.25
CA MET A 8 -11.58 -83.96 -6.88
C MET A 8 -12.06 -83.59 -5.44
N THR A 9 -13.05 -82.67 -5.40
CA THR A 9 -14.27 -82.54 -4.54
C THR A 9 -14.28 -82.21 -3.03
N SER A 10 -14.97 -81.08 -2.77
CA SER A 10 -16.04 -80.78 -1.78
C SER A 10 -15.81 -80.97 -0.27
N TRP A 11 -16.10 -79.92 0.52
CA TRP A 11 -17.13 -79.99 1.58
C TRP A 11 -17.53 -78.62 2.15
N LEU A 12 -18.83 -78.43 2.35
CA LEU A 12 -19.52 -77.29 2.99
C LEU A 12 -19.47 -77.39 4.53
N SER A 13 -19.27 -76.26 5.22
CA SER A 13 -19.73 -75.94 6.60
C SER A 13 -18.96 -74.71 7.09
N ARG A 14 -19.44 -73.73 7.87
CA ARG A 14 -20.60 -73.62 8.76
C ARG A 14 -20.70 -72.18 9.30
N THR A 15 -21.94 -71.66 9.34
CA THR A 15 -22.54 -70.75 10.34
C THR A 15 -21.97 -69.35 10.66
N LEU A 16 -22.70 -68.35 10.13
CA LEU A 16 -23.29 -67.15 10.77
C LEU A 16 -22.77 -66.69 12.14
N ALA A 17 -22.23 -65.47 12.13
CA ALA A 17 -21.74 -64.71 13.28
C ALA A 17 -22.87 -64.03 14.10
N LYS A 18 -22.70 -64.04 15.42
CA LYS A 18 -23.50 -63.34 16.42
C LYS A 18 -22.67 -62.24 17.08
N VAL A 19 -23.29 -61.05 17.19
CA VAL A 19 -23.40 -60.19 18.40
C VAL A 19 -22.13 -59.50 18.97
N PHE A 20 -22.20 -58.16 18.94
CA PHE A 20 -21.75 -57.13 19.90
C PHE A 20 -20.39 -57.26 20.64
N LEU A 21 -19.54 -56.22 20.50
CA LEU A 21 -18.88 -55.59 21.66
C LEU A 21 -18.39 -54.16 21.32
N ALA A 22 -18.49 -53.28 22.33
CA ALA A 22 -18.17 -51.86 22.33
C ALA A 22 -16.67 -51.56 22.54
N VAL A 23 -16.36 -50.25 22.57
CA VAL A 23 -15.20 -49.55 23.17
C VAL A 23 -14.13 -49.06 22.18
N ALA A 24 -13.99 -47.73 22.08
CA ALA A 24 -12.77 -46.99 22.48
C ALA A 24 -12.91 -45.47 22.21
N LEU A 25 -13.14 -44.71 23.28
CA LEU A 25 -12.94 -43.26 23.34
C LEU A 25 -11.44 -42.99 23.49
N LEU A 26 -10.76 -42.44 22.46
CA LEU A 26 -9.42 -41.85 22.56
C LEU A 26 -9.14 -41.02 21.29
N GLY A 27 -8.88 -39.72 21.43
CA GLY A 27 -8.12 -38.93 20.45
C GLY A 27 -8.76 -37.64 19.96
N GLY A 28 -8.02 -36.52 20.10
CA GLY A 28 -8.20 -35.34 19.27
C GLY A 28 -8.36 -34.00 20.01
N GLY A 29 -7.32 -33.53 20.68
CA GLY A 29 -7.21 -32.11 21.01
C GLY A 29 -7.04 -31.30 19.72
N VAL A 30 -8.07 -30.56 19.32
CA VAL A 30 -8.01 -29.65 18.18
C VAL A 30 -7.61 -28.28 18.70
N ALA A 31 -6.33 -27.93 18.55
CA ALA A 31 -5.87 -26.55 18.70
C ALA A 31 -6.44 -25.73 17.54
N VAL A 32 -7.41 -24.87 17.83
CA VAL A 32 -7.95 -23.91 16.86
C VAL A 32 -6.89 -22.84 16.63
N GLY A 33 -6.22 -22.91 15.49
CA GLY A 33 -5.30 -21.87 15.03
C GLY A 33 -6.05 -20.56 14.83
N ALA A 34 -5.57 -19.49 15.47
CA ALA A 34 -6.06 -18.14 15.24
C ALA A 34 -5.72 -17.72 13.80
N ALA A 35 -6.75 -17.65 12.95
CA ALA A 35 -6.62 -17.04 11.63
C ALA A 35 -6.40 -15.53 11.81
N ALA A 36 -5.20 -15.06 11.49
CA ALA A 36 -4.92 -13.64 11.33
C ALA A 36 -5.75 -13.13 10.14
N ALA A 37 -6.68 -12.21 10.41
CA ALA A 37 -7.45 -11.55 9.36
C ALA A 37 -6.53 -10.59 8.56
N PRO A 38 -6.70 -10.48 7.23
CA PRO A 38 -5.95 -9.51 6.44
C PRO A 38 -6.35 -8.08 6.84
N ASN A 39 -5.36 -7.25 7.16
CA ASN A 39 -5.52 -5.81 7.31
C ASN A 39 -5.88 -5.22 5.94
N ASN A 40 -7.18 -5.01 5.70
CA ASN A 40 -7.64 -4.20 4.59
C ASN A 40 -7.25 -2.74 4.90
N ALA A 41 -6.31 -2.20 4.13
CA ALA A 41 -6.04 -0.76 4.13
C ALA A 41 -7.34 -0.03 3.76
N THR A 42 -7.86 0.78 4.68
CA THR A 42 -9.06 1.60 4.44
C THR A 42 -8.75 2.61 3.34
N PRO A 43 -9.58 2.73 2.29
CA PRO A 43 -9.44 3.79 1.30
C PRO A 43 -9.44 5.17 2.01
N PRO A 44 -8.75 6.18 1.48
CA PRO A 44 -8.78 7.51 2.05
C PRO A 44 -10.23 7.96 2.23
N SER A 45 -10.59 8.34 3.46
CA SER A 45 -11.89 8.93 3.73
C SER A 45 -11.93 10.28 3.02
N GLY A 46 -12.79 10.39 2.01
CA GLY A 46 -12.91 11.62 1.24
C GLY A 46 -13.64 11.44 -0.08
N THR A 47 -14.34 12.49 -0.49
CA THR A 47 -15.05 12.53 -1.78
C THR A 47 -14.21 13.30 -2.80
N VAL A 48 -13.99 12.70 -3.97
CA VAL A 48 -13.36 13.39 -5.11
C VAL A 48 -14.28 14.50 -5.60
N LYS A 49 -13.83 15.75 -5.57
CA LYS A 49 -14.58 16.92 -6.03
C LYS A 49 -14.25 17.33 -7.46
N SER A 50 -13.00 17.18 -7.87
CA SER A 50 -12.54 17.47 -9.24
C SER A 50 -11.23 16.75 -9.55
N THR A 51 -10.91 16.64 -10.84
CA THR A 51 -9.67 16.03 -11.34
C THR A 51 -9.06 16.93 -12.41
N HIS A 52 -7.74 17.09 -12.37
CA HIS A 52 -6.94 17.95 -13.25
C HIS A 52 -5.71 17.16 -13.70
N GLY A 53 -5.79 16.54 -14.88
CA GLY A 53 -4.77 15.58 -15.31
C GLY A 53 -4.69 14.38 -14.36
N ALA A 54 -3.51 14.11 -13.82
CA ALA A 54 -3.30 13.04 -12.84
C ALA A 54 -3.69 13.44 -11.39
N TRP A 55 -4.01 14.71 -11.15
CA TRP A 55 -4.27 15.25 -9.81
C TRP A 55 -5.76 15.22 -9.47
N SER A 56 -6.11 14.78 -8.27
CA SER A 56 -7.48 14.80 -7.77
C SER A 56 -7.62 15.70 -6.55
N ILE A 57 -8.66 16.53 -6.53
CA ILE A 57 -9.08 17.27 -5.34
C ILE A 57 -10.02 16.37 -4.55
N ILE A 58 -9.61 16.00 -3.35
CA ILE A 58 -10.34 15.11 -2.45
C ILE A 58 -10.60 15.87 -1.17
N CYS A 59 -11.86 15.88 -0.73
CA CYS A 59 -12.25 16.57 0.48
C CYS A 59 -12.93 15.62 1.46
N ASP A 60 -12.66 15.85 2.74
CA ASP A 60 -13.28 15.13 3.85
C ASP A 60 -13.51 16.09 5.02
N THR A 61 -14.27 15.66 6.03
CA THR A 61 -14.40 16.39 7.30
C THR A 61 -13.79 15.53 8.40
N PRO A 62 -12.49 15.71 8.71
CA PRO A 62 -11.81 14.92 9.75
C PRO A 62 -12.51 15.04 11.10
N ALA A 63 -12.41 14.00 11.92
CA ALA A 63 -12.98 14.01 13.27
C ALA A 63 -12.45 15.20 14.10
N GLY A 64 -13.37 16.01 14.63
CA GLY A 64 -13.03 17.22 15.39
C GLY A 64 -12.78 18.47 14.55
N ALA A 65 -12.81 18.39 13.22
CA ALA A 65 -12.78 19.56 12.35
C ALA A 65 -14.16 20.24 12.30
N THR A 66 -14.17 21.56 12.28
CA THR A 66 -15.39 22.37 12.15
C THR A 66 -15.76 22.67 10.70
N SER A 67 -14.89 22.34 9.76
CA SER A 67 -15.08 22.57 8.32
C SER A 67 -14.46 21.44 7.49
N GLU A 68 -14.97 21.27 6.27
CA GLU A 68 -14.41 20.38 5.27
C GLU A 68 -12.96 20.78 4.98
N GLN A 69 -12.07 19.80 4.84
CA GLN A 69 -10.67 19.96 4.50
C GLN A 69 -10.42 19.26 3.17
N CYS A 70 -9.80 19.98 2.24
CA CYS A 70 -9.49 19.47 0.91
C CYS A 70 -7.99 19.32 0.72
N VAL A 71 -7.63 18.30 -0.05
CA VAL A 71 -6.26 18.06 -0.50
C VAL A 71 -6.24 17.86 -2.01
N MET A 72 -5.14 18.24 -2.64
CA MET A 72 -4.83 17.87 -4.01
C MET A 72 -3.85 16.71 -3.97
N MET A 73 -4.19 15.58 -4.57
CA MET A 73 -3.43 14.34 -4.43
C MET A 73 -3.16 13.65 -5.77
N GLN A 74 -1.98 13.02 -5.87
CA GLN A 74 -1.63 12.04 -6.89
C GLN A 74 -0.97 10.84 -6.21
N ASN A 75 -1.44 9.63 -6.52
CA ASN A 75 -0.79 8.39 -6.11
C ASN A 75 -0.01 7.83 -7.29
N VAL A 76 1.24 7.43 -7.05
CA VAL A 76 2.16 6.95 -8.07
C VAL A 76 2.90 5.71 -7.57
N VAL A 77 3.44 4.94 -8.50
CA VAL A 77 4.31 3.79 -8.21
C VAL A 77 5.54 3.87 -9.08
N ALA A 78 6.66 3.33 -8.60
CA ALA A 78 7.86 3.21 -9.41
C ALA A 78 7.62 2.22 -10.57
N GLU A 79 8.15 2.53 -11.75
CA GLU A 79 7.97 1.69 -12.94
C GLU A 79 8.58 0.29 -12.77
N ASP A 80 9.81 0.23 -12.24
CA ASP A 80 10.56 -1.01 -12.06
C ASP A 80 10.32 -1.69 -10.70
N ARG A 81 9.64 -1.02 -9.78
CA ARG A 81 9.36 -1.48 -8.41
C ARG A 81 7.91 -1.15 -8.00
N PRO A 82 6.90 -1.88 -8.50
CA PRO A 82 5.49 -1.57 -8.24
C PRO A 82 5.10 -1.59 -6.75
N GLU A 83 5.88 -2.27 -5.92
CA GLU A 83 5.76 -2.25 -4.46
C GLU A 83 6.18 -0.92 -3.82
N MET A 84 6.90 -0.08 -4.56
CA MET A 84 7.35 1.25 -4.14
C MET A 84 6.40 2.31 -4.68
N GLY A 85 5.35 2.60 -3.91
CA GLY A 85 4.39 3.66 -4.20
C GLY A 85 4.56 4.90 -3.34
N LEU A 86 4.18 6.07 -3.86
CA LEU A 86 4.07 7.32 -3.11
C LEU A 86 2.68 7.92 -3.24
N SER A 87 2.25 8.60 -2.19
CA SER A 87 1.15 9.56 -2.25
C SER A 87 1.70 10.97 -2.12
N VAL A 88 1.51 11.78 -3.16
CA VAL A 88 1.92 13.19 -3.17
C VAL A 88 0.68 14.04 -2.93
N VAL A 89 0.71 14.81 -1.85
CA VAL A 89 -0.44 15.54 -1.32
C VAL A 89 -0.06 17.01 -1.15
N VAL A 90 -0.87 17.91 -1.69
CA VAL A 90 -0.81 19.35 -1.39
C VAL A 90 -2.05 19.72 -0.59
N LEU A 91 -1.85 20.44 0.51
CA LEU A 91 -2.92 20.88 1.39
C LEU A 91 -2.69 22.32 1.85
N ARG A 92 -3.76 23.01 2.22
CA ARG A 92 -3.70 24.29 2.93
C ARG A 92 -3.88 24.03 4.42
N THR A 93 -3.15 24.76 5.26
CA THR A 93 -3.38 24.69 6.71
C THR A 93 -4.77 25.21 7.05
N ALA A 94 -5.36 24.73 8.15
CA ALA A 94 -6.72 25.13 8.55
C ALA A 94 -6.86 26.65 8.81
N ASP A 95 -5.76 27.33 9.14
CA ASP A 95 -5.71 28.79 9.29
C ASP A 95 -5.40 29.54 7.98
N ASN A 96 -5.26 28.83 6.85
CA ASN A 96 -4.95 29.33 5.52
C ASN A 96 -3.67 30.17 5.43
N LYS A 97 -2.68 29.90 6.29
CA LYS A 97 -1.42 30.65 6.31
C LYS A 97 -0.28 29.99 5.55
N ALA A 98 -0.39 28.70 5.29
CA ALA A 98 0.64 27.96 4.56
C ALA A 98 0.03 26.87 3.69
N GLU A 99 0.63 26.68 2.52
CA GLU A 99 0.47 25.49 1.72
C GLU A 99 1.61 24.50 2.03
N ILE A 100 1.26 23.23 2.14
CA ILE A 100 2.20 22.17 2.52
C ILE A 100 2.22 21.11 1.40
N LEU A 101 3.42 20.75 0.95
CA LEU A 101 3.64 19.51 0.22
C LEU A 101 3.94 18.42 1.23
N ARG A 102 3.08 17.41 1.25
CA ARG A 102 3.23 16.21 2.05
C ARG A 102 3.39 15.02 1.12
N VAL A 103 4.44 14.25 1.30
CA VAL A 103 4.64 12.99 0.60
C VAL A 103 4.60 11.85 1.60
N LEU A 104 3.72 10.89 1.34
CA LEU A 104 3.69 9.62 2.05
C LEU A 104 4.53 8.62 1.26
N ALA A 105 5.62 8.18 1.85
CA ALA A 105 6.51 7.15 1.35
C ALA A 105 6.26 5.82 2.08
N PRO A 106 6.59 4.66 1.48
CA PRO A 106 6.40 3.37 2.11
C PRO A 106 7.38 3.19 3.28
N LEU A 107 7.13 2.19 4.11
CA LEU A 107 8.05 1.81 5.19
C LEU A 107 9.34 1.19 4.62
N GLY A 108 10.42 1.28 5.40
CA GLY A 108 11.74 0.77 5.00
C GLY A 108 12.63 1.78 4.26
N VAL A 109 12.23 3.05 4.21
CA VAL A 109 13.06 4.14 3.68
C VAL A 109 14.19 4.53 4.64
N LEU A 110 15.31 4.96 4.07
CA LEU A 110 16.51 5.40 4.77
C LEU A 110 16.36 6.85 5.23
N LEU A 111 15.99 7.03 6.50
CA LEU A 111 15.72 8.34 7.10
C LEU A 111 16.86 9.37 6.97
N PRO A 112 18.16 9.01 7.18
CA PRO A 112 19.26 9.98 7.05
C PRO A 112 19.36 10.62 5.67
N ASN A 113 18.98 9.90 4.61
CA ASN A 113 19.04 10.40 3.24
C ASN A 113 17.84 11.26 2.88
N GLY A 114 16.70 11.08 3.55
CA GLY A 114 15.45 11.78 3.27
C GLY A 114 14.82 11.39 1.93
N LEU A 115 13.88 12.22 1.50
CA LEU A 115 13.18 12.14 0.22
C LEU A 115 13.78 13.17 -0.74
N GLY A 116 14.39 12.71 -1.84
CA GLY A 116 14.87 13.58 -2.90
C GLY A 116 13.76 14.06 -3.83
N LEU A 117 13.94 15.22 -4.44
CA LEU A 117 13.06 15.76 -5.47
C LEU A 117 13.87 16.29 -6.65
N ASN A 118 13.57 15.79 -7.83
CA ASN A 118 14.03 16.34 -9.10
C ASN A 118 12.81 16.82 -9.90
N VAL A 119 12.93 17.95 -10.60
CA VAL A 119 11.88 18.43 -11.52
C VAL A 119 12.51 18.71 -12.87
N ASP A 120 12.00 18.06 -13.92
CA ASP A 120 12.49 18.17 -15.31
C ASP A 120 14.02 18.04 -15.45
N GLY A 121 14.63 17.11 -14.70
CA GLY A 121 16.07 16.86 -14.70
C GLY A 121 16.86 17.72 -13.72
N LYS A 122 16.27 18.75 -13.11
CA LYS A 122 16.94 19.61 -12.12
C LYS A 122 16.76 19.09 -10.70
N ASP A 123 17.86 18.93 -9.98
CA ASP A 123 17.83 18.63 -8.54
C ASP A 123 17.29 19.84 -7.75
N ILE A 124 16.19 19.62 -7.02
CA ILE A 124 15.55 20.61 -6.16
C ILE A 124 16.06 20.49 -4.73
N GLY A 125 16.53 19.30 -4.34
CA GLY A 125 17.04 19.01 -3.01
C GLY A 125 16.29 17.87 -2.32
N ARG A 126 16.34 17.87 -0.99
CA ARG A 126 15.83 16.78 -0.16
C ARG A 126 14.98 17.29 0.99
N ALA A 127 13.92 16.56 1.30
CA ALA A 127 13.09 16.76 2.48
C ALA A 127 13.34 15.63 3.49
N TYR A 128 13.40 15.97 4.78
CA TYR A 128 13.51 14.96 5.82
C TYR A 128 12.15 14.34 6.14
N PHE A 129 12.15 13.05 6.45
CA PHE A 129 10.97 12.39 7.01
C PHE A 129 10.77 12.87 8.45
N VAL A 130 9.62 13.47 8.72
CA VAL A 130 9.32 14.08 10.02
C VAL A 130 8.67 13.07 10.98
N ARG A 131 7.90 12.12 10.45
CA ARG A 131 7.15 11.12 11.21
C ARG A 131 6.94 9.87 10.38
N CYS A 132 6.86 8.71 11.01
CA CYS A 132 6.40 7.48 10.38
C CYS A 132 5.29 6.84 11.22
N PHE A 133 4.28 6.32 10.54
CA PHE A 133 3.14 5.61 11.10
C PHE A 133 3.03 4.23 10.42
N GLN A 134 1.97 3.48 10.70
CA GLN A 134 1.80 2.13 10.14
C GLN A 134 1.56 2.13 8.62
N ASP A 135 1.09 3.24 8.08
CA ASP A 135 0.80 3.45 6.67
C ASP A 135 1.98 4.05 5.87
N GLY A 136 3.03 4.51 6.55
CA GLY A 136 4.25 4.98 5.89
C GLY A 136 4.98 6.11 6.61
N CYS A 137 5.99 6.64 5.93
CA CYS A 137 6.82 7.76 6.40
C CYS A 137 6.45 9.05 5.67
N TYR A 138 6.29 10.11 6.43
CA TYR A 138 5.81 11.41 5.98
C TYR A 138 6.98 12.38 5.85
N ALA A 139 7.17 12.92 4.65
CA ALA A 139 8.01 14.10 4.41
C ALA A 139 7.11 15.30 4.15
N GLU A 140 7.35 16.40 4.86
CA GLU A 140 6.51 17.60 4.78
C GLU A 140 7.40 18.83 4.59
N VAL A 141 7.07 19.65 3.60
CA VAL A 141 7.71 20.96 3.38
C VAL A 141 6.66 22.03 3.15
N ILE A 142 6.96 23.24 3.59
CA ILE A 142 6.16 24.41 3.22
C ILE A 142 6.39 24.65 1.74
N LEU A 143 5.30 24.84 1.00
CA LEU A 143 5.33 25.04 -0.43
C LEU A 143 5.62 26.50 -0.77
N GLU A 144 6.86 26.93 -0.50
CA GLU A 144 7.28 28.30 -0.76
C GLU A 144 7.18 28.64 -2.26
N LYS A 145 7.00 29.94 -2.54
CA LYS A 145 6.79 30.45 -3.91
C LYS A 145 7.76 29.89 -4.95
N PRO A 146 9.09 29.78 -4.72
CA PRO A 146 10.01 29.22 -5.71
C PRO A 146 9.72 27.74 -6.05
N LEU A 147 9.41 26.92 -5.04
CA LEU A 147 9.07 25.51 -5.23
C LEU A 147 7.70 25.37 -5.90
N LEU A 148 6.72 26.15 -5.45
CA LEU A 148 5.38 26.17 -6.04
C LEU A 148 5.44 26.58 -7.52
N ASP A 149 6.18 27.63 -7.85
CA ASP A 149 6.35 28.10 -9.24
C ASP A 149 7.02 27.01 -10.09
N THR A 150 8.05 26.33 -9.54
CA THR A 150 8.74 25.20 -10.20
C THR A 150 7.77 24.05 -10.51
N LEU A 151 6.94 23.65 -9.56
CA LEU A 151 5.96 22.57 -9.74
C LEU A 151 4.83 22.96 -10.71
N LYS A 152 4.40 24.23 -10.70
CA LYS A 152 3.38 24.76 -11.63
C LYS A 152 3.86 24.80 -13.07
N SER A 153 5.12 25.15 -13.30
CA SER A 153 5.69 25.24 -14.66
C SER A 153 6.29 23.93 -15.16
N GLY A 154 6.53 22.98 -14.25
CA GLY A 154 7.21 21.74 -14.57
C GLY A 154 6.34 20.75 -15.32
N THR A 155 6.96 19.76 -15.95
CA THR A 155 6.25 18.70 -16.69
C THR A 155 6.26 17.37 -15.96
N SER A 156 7.36 17.05 -15.30
CA SER A 156 7.50 15.85 -14.48
C SER A 156 8.36 16.13 -13.25
N ALA A 157 7.95 15.57 -12.12
CA ALA A 157 8.76 15.46 -10.92
C ALA A 157 9.18 14.01 -10.72
N THR A 158 10.39 13.79 -10.25
CA THR A 158 10.87 12.49 -9.79
C THR A 158 11.18 12.60 -8.32
N PHE A 159 10.38 11.92 -7.49
CA PHE A 159 10.73 11.72 -6.09
C PHE A 159 11.71 10.57 -5.98
N ILE A 160 12.71 10.71 -5.13
CA ILE A 160 13.77 9.71 -4.96
C ILE A 160 13.74 9.23 -3.52
N VAL A 161 13.38 7.96 -3.35
CA VAL A 161 13.46 7.27 -2.06
C VAL A 161 14.71 6.42 -2.00
N PHE A 162 15.28 6.26 -0.81
CA PHE A 162 16.47 5.46 -0.59
C PHE A 162 16.12 4.33 0.36
N GLN A 163 16.54 3.09 0.08
CA GLN A 163 16.48 1.97 1.03
C GLN A 163 17.86 1.70 1.64
N THR A 164 18.91 1.95 0.87
CA THR A 164 20.31 1.93 1.29
C THR A 164 21.00 3.22 0.82
N PRO A 165 22.19 3.57 1.34
CA PRO A 165 22.91 4.76 0.89
C PRO A 165 23.25 4.74 -0.61
N GLU A 166 23.41 3.56 -1.20
CA GLU A 166 23.85 3.35 -2.58
C GLU A 166 22.69 3.19 -3.58
N GLU A 167 21.48 2.86 -3.12
CA GLU A 167 20.32 2.59 -3.96
C GLU A 167 19.24 3.68 -3.80
N GLY A 168 19.14 4.54 -4.81
CA GLY A 168 18.04 5.50 -4.97
C GLY A 168 17.02 4.99 -5.99
N ILE A 169 15.75 4.97 -5.60
CA ILE A 169 14.62 4.55 -6.45
C ILE A 169 13.86 5.81 -6.85
N GLY A 170 13.89 6.12 -8.15
CA GLY A 170 13.15 7.23 -8.73
C GLY A 170 11.69 6.85 -9.00
N ILE A 171 10.77 7.71 -8.58
CA ILE A 171 9.33 7.50 -8.71
C ILE A 171 8.76 8.72 -9.45
N PRO A 172 8.38 8.57 -10.74
CA PRO A 172 7.91 9.68 -11.53
C PRO A 172 6.50 10.11 -11.12
N VAL A 173 6.27 11.42 -11.16
CA VAL A 173 5.01 12.10 -10.88
C VAL A 173 4.72 13.04 -12.04
N ASP A 174 3.51 12.97 -12.57
CA ASP A 174 3.07 13.86 -13.64
C ASP A 174 2.71 15.24 -13.06
N LEU A 175 3.34 16.31 -13.55
CA LEU A 175 3.02 17.68 -13.12
C LEU A 175 1.97 18.34 -14.03
N LYS A 176 1.55 17.70 -15.12
CA LYS A 176 0.44 18.19 -15.94
C LYS A 176 -0.84 18.24 -15.11
N GLY A 177 -1.51 19.39 -15.13
CA GLY A 177 -2.69 19.64 -14.31
C GLY A 177 -2.38 20.11 -12.88
N PHE A 178 -1.11 20.16 -12.46
CA PHE A 178 -0.76 20.61 -11.12
C PHE A 178 -1.18 22.06 -10.87
N ALA A 179 -0.94 22.96 -11.83
CA ALA A 179 -1.25 24.38 -11.68
C ALA A 179 -2.76 24.62 -11.57
N GLU A 180 -3.55 23.95 -12.41
CA GLU A 180 -5.00 23.99 -12.42
C GLU A 180 -5.58 23.37 -11.14
N GLY A 181 -5.08 22.20 -10.74
CA GLY A 181 -5.46 21.55 -9.49
C GLY A 181 -5.15 22.40 -8.28
N PHE A 182 -3.95 23.00 -8.21
CA PHE A 182 -3.56 23.86 -7.10
C PHE A 182 -4.44 25.11 -7.00
N ALA A 183 -4.83 25.69 -8.15
CA ALA A 183 -5.76 26.81 -8.20
C ALA A 183 -7.18 26.41 -7.78
N ALA A 184 -7.60 25.18 -8.06
CA ALA A 184 -8.89 24.63 -7.68
C ALA A 184 -8.97 24.12 -6.23
N LEU A 185 -7.82 23.98 -5.54
CA LEU A 185 -7.78 23.64 -4.13
C LEU A 185 -8.37 24.81 -3.31
N PRO A 186 -9.42 24.58 -2.51
CA PRO A 186 -10.04 25.62 -1.68
C PRO A 186 -9.17 26.01 -0.48
#